data_AF-A0A6N3A9A0-F1
#
_entry.id   AF-A0A6N3A9A0-F1
#
_cell.length_a   1.000
_cell.length_b   1.000
_cell.length_c   1.000
_cell.angle_alpha   90.00
_cell.angle_beta   90.00
_cell.angle_gamma   90.00
#
_symmetry.space_group_name_H-M   'P 1'
#
loop_
_entity.id
_entity.type
_entity.pdbx_description
1 polymer ?
#
loop_
_entity_poly.entity_id
_entity_poly.type
_entity_poly.pdbx_seq_one_letter_code
_entity_poly.pdbx_strand_id
1 'polypeptide(L)'
;MHPKLCEAMTDKDVLKFVVSSYGDLQRMKEIVLTKKPKGHIFVPPVFGKIDPQEIVAYLLKNNLQQIRLQLQIHKFIWDPDAKGV
;
A
#
# COMPACT_ATOMS: atom_id res chain seq x y z
N MET A 1 -13.89 -3.16 -1.17
CA MET A 1 -13.05 -4.35 -1.44
C MET A 1 -13.98 -5.54 -1.68
N HIS A 2 -13.78 -6.30 -2.75
CA HIS A 2 -14.63 -7.45 -3.06
C HIS A 2 -14.47 -8.53 -1.97
N PRO A 3 -15.57 -9.08 -1.39
CA PRO A 3 -15.49 -9.91 -0.18
C PRO A 3 -14.55 -11.11 -0.29
N LYS A 4 -14.53 -11.74 -1.48
CA LYS A 4 -13.78 -12.98 -1.76
C LYS A 4 -12.34 -12.76 -2.23
N LEU A 5 -11.89 -11.52 -2.39
CA LEU A 5 -10.58 -11.24 -2.99
C LEU A 5 -9.45 -11.87 -2.19
N CYS A 6 -9.42 -11.63 -0.87
CA CYS A 6 -8.37 -12.15 0.01
C CYS A 6 -8.38 -13.68 0.16
N GLU A 7 -9.55 -14.31 -0.02
CA GLU A 7 -9.74 -15.76 0.12
C GLU A 7 -9.10 -16.52 -1.04
N ALA A 8 -9.08 -15.93 -2.24
CA ALA A 8 -8.54 -16.55 -3.45
C ALA A 8 -7.02 -16.30 -3.64
N MET A 9 -6.40 -15.50 -2.77
CA MET A 9 -4.98 -15.15 -2.89
C MET A 9 -4.05 -16.31 -2.49
N THR A 10 -2.89 -16.34 -3.12
CA THR A 10 -1.77 -17.25 -2.86
C THR A 10 -0.51 -16.46 -2.45
N ASP A 11 0.54 -17.16 -2.04
CA ASP A 11 1.80 -16.51 -1.62
C ASP A 11 2.55 -15.81 -2.75
N LYS A 12 2.18 -16.09 -4.01
CA LYS A 12 2.75 -15.46 -5.21
C LYS A 12 2.05 -14.15 -5.59
N ASP A 13 0.90 -13.87 -4.99
CA ASP A 13 0.09 -12.70 -5.33
C ASP A 13 0.56 -11.45 -4.61
N VAL A 14 0.17 -10.30 -5.17
CA VAL A 14 0.46 -8.97 -4.62
C VAL A 14 -0.85 -8.22 -4.38
N LEU A 15 -1.07 -7.80 -3.13
CA LEU A 15 -2.13 -6.87 -2.76
C LEU A 15 -1.56 -5.48 -2.53
N LYS A 16 -2.09 -4.49 -3.25
CA LYS A 16 -1.68 -3.09 -3.12
C LYS A 16 -2.77 -2.25 -2.48
N PHE A 17 -2.41 -1.54 -1.42
CA PHE A 17 -3.25 -0.52 -0.82
C PHE A 17 -2.71 0.86 -1.21
N VAL A 18 -3.35 1.49 -2.19
CA VAL A 18 -3.02 2.87 -2.56
C VAL A 18 -3.57 3.80 -1.48
N VAL A 19 -2.71 4.56 -0.82
CA VAL A 19 -3.08 5.41 0.33
C VAL A 19 -2.81 6.89 0.05
N SER A 20 -3.71 7.75 0.49
CA SER A 20 -3.61 9.21 0.34
C SER A 20 -3.63 9.96 1.67
N SER A 21 -3.89 9.25 2.77
CA SER A 21 -4.09 9.84 4.09
C SER A 21 -3.81 8.85 5.22
N TYR A 22 -3.74 9.36 6.45
CA TYR A 22 -3.68 8.52 7.66
C TYR A 22 -4.94 7.65 7.84
N GLY A 23 -6.10 8.15 7.41
CA GLY A 23 -7.35 7.36 7.44
C GLY A 23 -7.27 6.12 6.54
N ASP A 24 -6.65 6.25 5.37
CA ASP A 24 -6.42 5.10 4.48
C ASP A 24 -5.45 4.08 5.11
N LEU A 25 -4.43 4.55 5.82
CA LEU A 25 -3.49 3.71 6.57
C LEU A 25 -4.17 2.95 7.73
N GLN A 26 -5.11 3.60 8.44
CA GLN A 26 -5.95 2.91 9.43
C GLN A 26 -6.79 1.84 8.78
N ARG A 27 -7.48 2.18 7.68
CA ARG A 27 -8.36 1.24 6.99
C ARG A 27 -7.59 0.05 6.42
N MET A 28 -6.41 0.29 5.86
CA MET A 28 -5.50 -0.77 5.42
C MET A 28 -5.15 -1.70 6.58
N LYS A 29 -4.70 -1.16 7.71
CA LYS A 29 -4.33 -1.95 8.89
C LYS A 29 -5.49 -2.83 9.36
N GLU A 30 -6.69 -2.28 9.47
CA GLU A 30 -7.90 -3.05 9.84
C GLU A 30 -8.12 -4.23 8.89
N ILE A 31 -8.05 -4.00 7.57
CA ILE A 31 -8.27 -5.04 6.56
C ILE A 31 -7.19 -6.13 6.66
N VAL A 32 -5.92 -5.75 6.76
CA VAL A 32 -4.81 -6.71 6.85
C VAL A 32 -4.92 -7.59 8.09
N LEU A 33 -5.26 -6.99 9.24
CA LEU A 33 -5.41 -7.74 10.49
C LEU A 33 -6.66 -8.63 10.51
N THR A 34 -7.76 -8.16 9.91
CA THR A 34 -9.04 -8.89 9.91
C THR A 34 -9.04 -10.01 8.88
N LYS A 35 -8.58 -9.73 7.65
CA LYS A 35 -8.66 -10.66 6.52
C LYS A 35 -7.42 -11.52 6.35
N LYS A 36 -6.28 -11.13 6.92
CA LYS A 36 -5.00 -11.85 6.85
C LYS A 36 -4.70 -12.34 5.42
N PRO A 37 -4.69 -11.44 4.42
CA PRO A 37 -4.48 -11.83 3.03
C PRO A 37 -3.16 -12.58 2.88
N LYS A 38 -3.16 -13.62 2.04
CA LYS A 38 -1.93 -14.32 1.64
C LYS A 38 -1.12 -13.45 0.66
N GLY A 39 0.14 -13.81 0.47
CA GLY A 39 1.02 -13.13 -0.47
C GLY A 39 1.61 -11.82 0.05
N HIS A 40 2.06 -11.00 -0.88
CA HIS A 40 2.84 -9.81 -0.61
C HIS A 40 1.98 -8.56 -0.54
N ILE A 41 2.12 -7.80 0.54
CA ILE A 41 1.36 -6.57 0.73
C ILE A 41 2.26 -5.37 0.46
N PHE A 42 1.81 -4.50 -0.43
CA PHE A 42 2.47 -3.23 -0.72
C PHE A 42 1.55 -2.05 -0.47
N VAL A 43 2.14 -0.94 -0.06
CA VAL A 43 1.45 0.32 0.20
C VAL A 43 2.07 1.45 -0.61
N PRO A 44 1.60 1.69 -1.85
CA PRO A 44 2.01 2.86 -2.60
C PRO A 44 1.25 4.13 -2.16
N PRO A 45 1.92 5.29 -2.07
CA PRO A 45 1.25 6.57 -1.85
C PRO A 45 0.52 7.01 -3.13
N VAL A 46 -0.56 7.77 -2.96
CA VAL A 46 -1.00 8.72 -4.00
C VAL A 46 0.02 9.85 -4.03
N PHE A 47 0.64 10.05 -5.20
CA PHE A 47 1.72 11.01 -5.37
C PHE A 47 1.31 12.41 -4.90
N GLY A 48 2.14 13.05 -4.08
CA GLY A 48 1.92 14.38 -3.53
C GLY A 48 0.79 14.50 -2.48
N LYS A 49 0.16 13.40 -2.05
CA LYS A 49 -0.93 13.45 -1.05
C LYS A 49 -0.52 13.02 0.34
N ILE A 50 0.46 12.13 0.45
CA ILE A 50 1.01 11.68 1.72
C ILE A 50 2.51 11.45 1.53
N ASP A 51 3.31 11.92 2.49
CA ASP A 51 4.75 11.73 2.46
C ASP A 51 5.07 10.23 2.68
N PRO A 52 5.89 9.60 1.81
CA PRO A 52 6.39 8.24 2.06
C PRO A 52 7.01 8.04 3.44
N GLN A 53 7.65 9.05 4.02
CA GLN A 53 8.20 9.01 5.38
C GLN A 53 7.10 8.80 6.44
N GLU A 54 5.95 9.45 6.29
CA GLU A 54 4.81 9.26 7.19
C GLU A 54 4.27 7.83 7.11
N ILE A 55 4.23 7.25 5.91
CA ILE A 55 3.84 5.85 5.73
C ILE A 55 4.82 4.92 6.46
N VAL A 56 6.13 5.12 6.29
CA VAL A 56 7.16 4.30 6.96
C VAL A 56 7.04 4.42 8.48
N ALA A 57 6.93 5.65 9.00
CA ALA A 57 6.76 5.90 10.42
C ALA A 57 5.51 5.21 10.98
N TYR A 58 4.40 5.25 10.22
CA TYR A 58 3.18 4.55 10.58
C TYR A 58 3.36 3.03 10.64
N LEU A 59 3.98 2.42 9.63
CA LEU A 59 4.21 0.99 9.59
C LEU A 59 5.08 0.52 10.77
N LEU A 60 6.14 1.27 11.08
CA LEU A 60 7.02 0.99 12.23
C LEU A 60 6.27 1.10 13.55
N LYS A 61 5.56 2.21 13.78
CA LYS A 61 4.78 2.45 15.01
C LYS A 61 3.74 1.35 15.29
N ASN A 62 3.22 0.70 14.24
CA ASN A 62 2.17 -0.31 14.34
C ASN A 62 2.69 -1.75 14.18
N ASN A 63 4.01 -1.96 14.14
CA ASN A 63 4.64 -3.28 13.92
C ASN A 63 4.12 -3.99 12.65
N LEU A 64 3.99 -3.22 11.55
CA LEU A 64 3.51 -3.70 10.25
C LEU A 64 4.66 -3.91 9.26
N GLN A 65 5.82 -4.38 9.73
CA GLN A 65 7.05 -4.53 8.93
C GLN A 65 6.93 -5.55 7.78
N GLN A 66 5.90 -6.42 7.81
CA GLN A 66 5.57 -7.32 6.70
C GLN A 66 4.96 -6.61 5.49
N ILE A 67 4.47 -5.37 5.66
CA ILE A 67 3.94 -4.53 4.59
C ILE A 67 5.07 -3.67 4.02
N ARG A 68 5.20 -3.63 2.69
CA ARG A 68 6.28 -2.90 2.01
C ARG A 68 5.79 -1.61 1.37
N LEU A 69 6.44 -0.48 1.66
CA LEU A 69 6.23 0.75 0.90
C LEU A 69 6.64 0.52 -0.57
N GLN A 70 5.79 0.92 -1.52
CA GLN A 70 6.12 0.92 -2.95
C GLN A 70 6.04 2.33 -3.50
N LEU A 71 7.18 2.93 -3.82
CA LEU A 71 7.18 4.23 -4.50
C LEU A 71 6.66 4.09 -5.94
N GLN A 72 5.97 5.12 -6.42
CA GLN A 72 5.59 5.23 -7.83
C GLN A 72 6.83 5.65 -8.64
N ILE A 73 7.70 4.68 -8.96
CA ILE A 73 9.02 4.91 -9.58
C ILE A 73 8.93 5.79 -10.84
N HIS A 74 7.88 5.61 -11.67
CA HIS A 74 7.69 6.42 -12.88
C HIS A 74 7.61 7.92 -12.62
N LYS A 75 7.12 8.36 -11.44
CA LYS A 75 7.07 9.78 -11.05
C LYS A 75 8.45 10.38 -10.74
N PHE A 76 9.48 9.55 -10.59
CA PHE A 76 10.87 9.95 -10.40
C PHE A 76 11.69 9.89 -11.69
N ILE A 77 11.28 9.04 -12.64
CA ILE A 77 11.97 8.86 -13.93
C ILE A 77 11.49 9.89 -14.95
N TRP A 78 10.18 10.14 -14.99
CA TRP A 78 9.56 11.09 -15.92
C TRP A 78 8.93 12.25 -15.16
N ASP A 79 8.54 13.27 -15.93
CA ASP A 79 7.68 14.35 -15.42
C ASP A 79 6.48 13.72 -14.67
N PRO A 80 6.20 14.13 -13.43
CA PRO A 80 5.12 13.56 -12.65
C PRO A 80 3.75 13.61 -13.33
N ASP A 81 3.51 14.52 -14.26
CA ASP A 81 2.25 14.64 -14.99
C ASP A 81 2.29 14.00 -16.38
N ALA A 82 3.42 13.40 -16.77
CA ALA A 82 3.54 12.63 -18.01
C ALA A 82 2.56 11.44 -18.03
N LYS A 83 1.96 11.21 -19.20
CA LYS A 83 1.04 10.10 -19.46
C LYS A 83 1.61 9.17 -20.52
N GLY A 84 1.36 7.87 -20.40
CA GLY A 84 1.81 6.86 -21.36
C GLY A 84 3.27 6.42 -21.17
N VAL A 85 3.81 6.62 -19.96
CA VAL A 85 5.19 6.29 -19.56
C VAL A 85 5.22 5.25 -18.45
#